data_AF-A0A260YZG4-F1
#
_entry.id   AF-A0A260YZG4-F1
#
_cell.length_a   1.000
_cell.length_b   1.000
_cell.length_c   1.000
_cell.angle_alpha   90.00
_cell.angle_beta   90.00
_cell.angle_gamma   90.00
#
_symmetry.space_group_name_H-M   'P 1'
#
loop_
_entity.id
_entity.type
_entity.pdbx_description
1 polymer ?
#
loop_
_entity_poly.entity_id
_entity_poly.type
_entity_poly.pdbx_seq_one_letter_code
_entity_poly.pdbx_strand_id
1 'polypeptide(L)'
;MASESESSYFLGTLNYYYNLLLMTTKGRCIVVTVLVTAGSILLYRWRNENNKKQITLEVQKVPLRLPPTPVFPDDLNELHRKMREEREREERQYEEERNLKLSRRNEEKRARTERSIMEITVNDREDELNFMRKKYEIEERMRKLKEEKRNDQLVKDKLASLDQERLRKQGKSREIHRRNVAELDNKFHENQNIFEKQESLRKEELLEQEERFERRRREIEEQLERDLEEMRRRNQQRRNEMDEQLRQIRMILQMKLWNEVIESNWTKRLNSLRSSNQDIEKLYSQMTRNQDRQLLKSQTNSLLAAVDHQKTLMENEKNEMERMYREYGKSFLLVIKDSVDDVSSQCDRTLYVLKHEPSNSAKIDECVAALSKITMSIPTLAELKSQWKDGMV
;
A
#
# COMPACT_ATOMS: atom_id res chain seq x y z
N MET A 1 -42.04 -32.67 -17.12
CA MET A 1 -41.54 -31.46 -17.83
C MET A 1 -40.25 -30.92 -17.20
N ALA A 2 -39.26 -31.79 -16.93
CA ALA A 2 -37.97 -31.38 -16.36
C ALA A 2 -36.77 -31.83 -17.22
N SER A 3 -36.95 -32.81 -18.12
CA SER A 3 -35.87 -33.39 -18.93
C SER A 3 -35.49 -32.58 -20.18
N GLU A 4 -36.35 -31.69 -20.66
CA GLU A 4 -36.04 -30.86 -21.85
C GLU A 4 -35.18 -29.64 -21.51
N SER A 5 -35.18 -29.20 -20.25
CA SER A 5 -34.38 -28.04 -19.83
C SER A 5 -32.89 -28.39 -19.73
N GLU A 6 -32.52 -29.53 -19.15
CA GLU A 6 -31.11 -29.91 -18.93
C GLU A 6 -30.36 -30.22 -20.24
N SER A 7 -31.05 -30.80 -21.22
CA SER A 7 -30.47 -31.07 -22.55
C SER A 7 -30.09 -29.78 -23.30
N SER A 8 -30.90 -28.72 -23.16
CA SER A 8 -30.64 -27.42 -23.81
C SER A 8 -29.41 -26.71 -23.24
N TYR A 9 -29.16 -26.82 -21.93
CA TYR A 9 -27.97 -26.26 -21.28
C TYR A 9 -26.69 -27.04 -21.64
N PHE A 10 -26.80 -28.36 -21.81
CA PHE A 10 -25.66 -29.20 -22.20
C PHE A 10 -25.24 -28.95 -23.66
N LEU A 11 -26.20 -28.81 -24.58
CA LEU A 11 -25.93 -28.45 -25.98
C LEU A 11 -25.41 -27.01 -26.13
N GLY A 12 -25.91 -26.06 -25.34
CA GLY A 12 -25.44 -24.67 -25.34
C GLY A 12 -23.99 -24.52 -24.85
N THR A 13 -23.61 -25.27 -23.80
CA THR A 13 -22.24 -25.28 -23.28
C THR A 13 -21.27 -25.97 -24.24
N LEU A 14 -21.66 -27.10 -24.85
CA LEU A 14 -20.85 -27.77 -25.89
C LEU A 14 -20.62 -26.87 -27.11
N ASN A 15 -21.63 -26.15 -27.58
CA ASN A 15 -21.51 -25.23 -28.71
C ASN A 15 -20.61 -24.02 -28.38
N TYR A 16 -20.60 -23.58 -27.12
CA TYR A 16 -19.69 -22.54 -26.64
C TYR A 16 -18.23 -23.00 -26.66
N TYR A 17 -17.94 -24.21 -26.16
CA TYR A 17 -16.58 -24.76 -26.20
C TYR A 17 -16.11 -25.08 -27.64
N TYR A 18 -17.02 -25.50 -28.53
CA TYR A 18 -16.71 -25.78 -29.93
C TYR A 18 -16.34 -24.50 -30.71
N ASN A 19 -17.09 -23.41 -30.51
CA ASN A 19 -16.77 -22.10 -31.10
C ASN A 19 -15.50 -21.47 -30.52
N LEU A 20 -15.23 -21.68 -29.22
CA LEU A 20 -13.97 -21.26 -28.59
C LEU A 20 -12.76 -22.02 -29.18
N LEU A 21 -12.94 -23.31 -29.52
CA LEU A 21 -11.90 -24.15 -30.13
C LEU A 21 -11.65 -23.80 -31.60
N LEU A 22 -12.63 -23.29 -32.34
CA LEU A 22 -12.47 -22.85 -33.73
C LEU A 22 -11.88 -21.42 -33.87
N MET A 23 -11.78 -20.66 -32.77
CA MET A 23 -11.16 -19.33 -32.80
C MET A 23 -9.62 -19.37 -32.85
N THR A 24 -9.03 -18.41 -33.56
CA THR A 24 -7.59 -18.14 -33.54
C THR A 24 -7.11 -17.81 -32.12
N THR A 25 -5.82 -18.06 -31.83
CA THR A 25 -5.22 -17.81 -30.50
C THR A 25 -5.48 -16.40 -29.97
N LYS A 26 -5.51 -15.40 -30.87
CA LYS A 26 -5.85 -14.00 -30.54
C LYS A 26 -7.32 -13.83 -30.14
N GLY A 27 -8.25 -14.51 -30.80
CA GLY A 27 -9.69 -14.47 -30.48
C GLY A 27 -9.99 -15.08 -29.10
N ARG A 28 -9.32 -16.18 -28.75
CA ARG A 28 -9.46 -16.82 -27.43
C ARG A 28 -9.00 -15.90 -26.29
N CYS A 29 -7.86 -15.20 -26.45
CA CYS A 29 -7.39 -14.24 -25.47
C CYS A 29 -8.39 -13.11 -25.22
N ILE A 30 -9.01 -12.57 -26.27
CA ILE A 30 -10.00 -11.49 -26.14
C ILE A 30 -11.22 -11.98 -25.35
N VAL A 31 -11.77 -13.16 -25.70
CA VAL A 31 -12.93 -13.72 -25.00
C VAL A 31 -12.64 -14.00 -23.52
N VAL A 32 -11.47 -14.58 -23.21
CA VAL A 32 -11.05 -14.83 -21.82
C VAL A 32 -10.91 -13.52 -21.06
N THR A 33 -10.33 -12.49 -21.68
CA THR A 33 -10.15 -11.18 -21.03
C THR A 33 -11.50 -10.51 -20.72
N VAL A 34 -12.48 -10.62 -21.64
CA VAL A 34 -13.85 -10.10 -21.42
C VAL A 34 -14.56 -10.85 -20.30
N LEU A 35 -14.39 -12.17 -20.20
CA LEU A 35 -14.98 -12.97 -19.12
C LEU A 35 -14.35 -12.66 -17.76
N VAL A 36 -13.03 -12.52 -17.70
CA VAL A 36 -12.32 -12.18 -16.45
C VAL A 36 -12.69 -10.78 -15.97
N THR A 37 -12.80 -9.82 -16.88
CA THR A 37 -13.22 -8.45 -16.54
C THR A 37 -14.69 -8.40 -16.11
N ALA A 38 -15.60 -9.05 -16.84
CA ALA A 38 -17.01 -9.17 -16.43
C ALA A 38 -17.17 -9.88 -15.07
N GLY A 39 -16.43 -10.97 -14.86
CA GLY A 39 -16.39 -11.71 -13.60
C GLY A 39 -15.90 -10.84 -12.44
N SER A 40 -14.84 -10.06 -12.66
CA SER A 40 -14.27 -9.16 -11.66
C SER A 40 -15.23 -8.02 -11.29
N ILE A 41 -15.98 -7.48 -12.27
CA ILE A 41 -17.01 -6.46 -12.03
C ILE A 41 -18.18 -7.03 -11.22
N LEU A 42 -18.63 -8.25 -11.53
CA LEU A 42 -19.69 -8.93 -10.77
C LEU A 42 -19.24 -9.24 -9.33
N LEU A 43 -18.01 -9.72 -9.15
CA LEU A 43 -17.43 -10.01 -7.84
C LEU A 43 -17.28 -8.73 -6.99
N TYR A 44 -16.88 -7.63 -7.63
CA TYR A 44 -16.82 -6.32 -6.98
C TYR A 44 -18.20 -5.81 -6.56
N ARG A 45 -19.21 -5.93 -7.43
CA ARG A 45 -20.60 -5.57 -7.09
C ARG A 45 -21.16 -6.42 -5.94
N TRP A 46 -20.95 -7.73 -5.99
CA TRP A 46 -21.37 -8.64 -4.93
C TRP A 46 -20.71 -8.32 -3.59
N ARG A 47 -19.40 -8.03 -3.59
CA ARG A 47 -18.67 -7.61 -2.38
C ARG A 47 -19.18 -6.28 -1.84
N ASN A 48 -19.50 -5.33 -2.71
CA ASN A 48 -20.03 -4.02 -2.31
C ASN A 48 -21.45 -4.13 -1.74
N GLU A 49 -22.30 -5.01 -2.29
CA GLU A 49 -23.63 -5.29 -1.75
C GLU A 49 -23.57 -6.01 -0.40
N ASN A 50 -22.66 -6.96 -0.21
CA ASN A 50 -22.49 -7.62 1.09
C ASN A 50 -21.94 -6.68 2.17
N ASN A 51 -21.00 -5.80 1.82
CA ASN A 51 -20.54 -4.77 2.75
C ASN A 51 -21.67 -3.81 3.14
N LYS A 52 -22.55 -3.42 2.19
CA LYS A 52 -23.74 -2.61 2.51
C LYS A 52 -24.73 -3.36 3.41
N LYS A 53 -24.92 -4.66 3.21
CA LYS A 53 -25.80 -5.50 4.06
C LYS A 53 -25.25 -5.70 5.48
N GLN A 54 -23.93 -5.77 5.65
CA GLN A 54 -23.30 -5.79 6.99
C GLN A 54 -23.47 -4.45 7.72
N ILE A 55 -23.32 -3.33 7.01
CA ILE A 55 -23.49 -1.99 7.59
C ILE A 55 -24.96 -1.72 7.98
N THR A 56 -25.94 -2.29 7.27
CA THR A 56 -27.37 -2.13 7.63
C THR A 56 -27.86 -3.09 8.71
N LEU A 57 -27.22 -4.26 8.92
CA LEU A 57 -27.63 -5.21 9.96
C LEU A 57 -27.20 -4.78 11.37
N GLU A 58 -26.11 -4.03 11.51
CA GLU A 58 -25.72 -3.40 12.79
C GLU A 58 -26.60 -2.21 13.20
N VAL A 59 -27.46 -1.72 12.30
CA VAL A 59 -28.42 -0.63 12.57
C VAL A 59 -29.85 -1.19 12.68
N GLN A 60 -30.02 -2.35 13.32
CA GLN A 60 -31.35 -2.75 13.79
C GLN A 60 -31.64 -2.05 15.12
N LYS A 61 -32.36 -0.93 15.02
CA LYS A 61 -32.84 -0.12 16.15
C LYS A 61 -33.56 -1.00 17.18
N VAL A 62 -32.92 -1.24 18.32
CA VAL A 62 -33.59 -1.68 19.55
C VAL A 62 -34.50 -0.54 20.00
N PRO A 63 -35.81 -0.75 20.20
CA PRO A 63 -36.67 0.28 20.77
C PRO A 63 -36.28 0.48 22.23
N LEU A 64 -35.61 1.60 22.54
CA LEU A 64 -35.35 2.02 23.92
C LEU A 64 -36.68 2.30 24.62
N ARG A 65 -37.15 1.35 25.41
CA ARG A 65 -37.99 1.67 26.57
C ARG A 65 -37.10 2.35 27.60
N LEU A 66 -37.30 3.65 27.79
CA LEU A 66 -36.75 4.41 28.91
C LEU A 66 -37.32 3.87 30.23
N PRO A 67 -36.49 3.47 31.22
CA PRO A 67 -36.85 3.57 32.61
C PRO A 67 -36.54 4.99 33.14
N PRO A 68 -37.20 5.44 34.22
CA PRO A 68 -37.07 6.79 34.73
C PRO A 68 -35.85 6.95 35.65
N THR A 69 -35.06 8.01 35.40
CA THR A 69 -34.17 8.72 36.36
C THR A 69 -32.98 7.95 36.99
N PRO A 70 -32.06 8.64 37.68
CA PRO A 70 -30.85 9.29 37.16
C PRO A 70 -29.58 8.48 37.53
N VAL A 71 -28.72 8.17 36.56
CA VAL A 71 -27.46 7.44 36.84
C VAL A 71 -26.34 8.45 37.13
N PHE A 72 -25.66 8.21 38.25
CA PHE A 72 -24.58 9.00 38.81
C PHE A 72 -23.35 9.11 37.86
N PRO A 73 -22.55 10.19 37.96
CA PRO A 73 -21.41 10.46 37.07
C PRO A 73 -20.23 9.46 37.14
N ASP A 74 -20.20 8.57 38.14
CA ASP A 74 -19.10 7.62 38.34
C ASP A 74 -19.07 6.47 37.31
N ASP A 75 -20.22 6.09 36.75
CA ASP A 75 -20.36 4.93 35.84
C ASP A 75 -19.84 5.23 34.41
N LEU A 76 -19.87 6.51 34.00
CA LEU A 76 -19.36 6.94 32.69
C LEU A 76 -17.82 6.94 32.66
N ASN A 77 -17.19 7.28 33.78
CA ASN A 77 -15.74 7.21 33.95
C ASN A 77 -15.24 5.76 33.97
N GLU A 78 -15.99 4.85 34.62
CA GLU A 78 -15.72 3.41 34.63
C GLU A 78 -15.76 2.83 33.20
N LEU A 79 -16.74 3.24 32.39
CA LEU A 79 -16.89 2.82 31.00
C LEU A 79 -15.75 3.35 30.10
N HIS A 80 -15.39 4.63 30.26
CA HIS A 80 -14.26 5.24 29.54
C HIS A 80 -12.91 4.61 29.93
N ARG A 81 -12.77 4.15 31.17
CA ARG A 81 -11.59 3.39 31.64
C ARG A 81 -11.53 2.02 30.98
N LYS A 82 -12.64 1.28 30.96
CA LYS A 82 -12.71 -0.05 30.31
C LYS A 82 -12.42 0.02 28.81
N MET A 83 -12.95 1.01 28.08
CA MET A 83 -12.63 1.19 26.66
C MET A 83 -11.16 1.53 26.39
N ARG A 84 -10.51 2.27 27.30
CA ARG A 84 -9.06 2.54 27.19
C ARG A 84 -8.25 1.27 27.40
N GLU A 85 -8.57 0.49 28.43
CA GLU A 85 -7.89 -0.78 28.69
C GLU A 85 -8.11 -1.81 27.56
N GLU A 86 -9.28 -1.84 26.94
CA GLU A 86 -9.55 -2.74 25.81
C GLU A 86 -8.71 -2.36 24.59
N ARG A 87 -8.62 -1.06 24.27
CA ARG A 87 -7.77 -0.56 23.18
C ARG A 87 -6.28 -0.85 23.43
N GLU A 88 -5.81 -0.70 24.67
CA GLU A 88 -4.44 -1.06 25.05
C GLU A 88 -4.16 -2.57 25.00
N ARG A 89 -5.18 -3.42 25.17
CA ARG A 89 -5.05 -4.88 24.98
C ARG A 89 -4.98 -5.24 23.49
N GLU A 90 -5.78 -4.59 22.66
CA GLU A 90 -5.75 -4.77 21.20
C GLU A 90 -4.42 -4.30 20.58
N GLU A 91 -3.90 -3.15 21.01
CA GLU A 91 -2.58 -2.67 20.56
C GLU A 91 -1.45 -3.63 20.95
N ARG A 92 -1.49 -4.18 22.17
CA ARG A 92 -0.51 -5.19 22.61
C ARG A 92 -0.59 -6.47 21.80
N GLN A 93 -1.80 -6.97 21.50
CA GLN A 93 -1.97 -8.15 20.65
C GLN A 93 -1.47 -7.90 19.22
N TYR A 94 -1.70 -6.71 18.67
CA TYR A 94 -1.24 -6.35 17.34
C TYR A 94 0.30 -6.21 17.28
N GLU A 95 0.91 -5.63 18.31
CA GLU A 95 2.37 -5.57 18.43
C GLU A 95 3.01 -6.96 18.60
N GLU A 96 2.41 -7.83 19.40
CA GLU A 96 2.83 -9.23 19.55
C GLU A 96 2.72 -9.99 18.23
N GLU A 97 1.62 -9.85 17.49
CA GLU A 97 1.44 -10.50 16.19
C GLU A 97 2.45 -9.98 15.15
N ARG A 98 2.70 -8.67 15.15
CA ARG A 98 3.73 -8.05 14.30
C ARG A 98 5.14 -8.54 14.65
N ASN A 99 5.46 -8.65 15.93
CA ASN A 99 6.75 -9.18 16.40
C ASN A 99 6.89 -10.67 16.07
N LEU A 100 5.84 -11.47 16.20
CA LEU A 100 5.84 -12.89 15.83
C LEU A 100 6.10 -13.07 14.33
N LYS A 101 5.48 -12.23 13.50
CA LYS A 101 5.64 -12.25 12.03
C LYS A 101 7.04 -11.80 11.60
N LEU A 102 7.63 -10.83 12.31
CA LEU A 102 9.03 -10.43 12.14
C LEU A 102 9.99 -11.53 12.57
N SER A 103 9.72 -12.20 13.70
CA SER A 103 10.53 -13.33 14.20
C SER A 103 10.55 -14.47 13.20
N ARG A 104 9.39 -14.90 12.68
CA ARG A 104 9.30 -15.94 11.64
C ARG A 104 10.09 -15.60 10.39
N ARG A 105 10.01 -14.36 9.90
CA ARG A 105 10.81 -13.91 8.75
C ARG A 105 12.32 -13.94 9.03
N ASN A 106 12.73 -13.61 10.25
CA ASN A 106 14.14 -13.66 10.63
C ASN A 106 14.64 -15.09 10.79
N GLU A 107 13.83 -16.00 11.33
CA GLU A 107 14.13 -17.44 11.39
C GLU A 107 14.23 -18.05 9.99
N GLU A 108 13.30 -17.75 9.09
CA GLU A 108 13.36 -18.20 7.69
C GLU A 108 14.62 -17.70 6.98
N LYS A 109 15.01 -16.43 7.21
CA LYS A 109 16.27 -15.88 6.67
C LYS A 109 17.49 -16.58 7.25
N ARG A 110 17.52 -16.84 8.56
CA ARG A 110 18.62 -17.57 9.22
C ARG A 110 18.72 -18.99 8.67
N ALA A 111 17.61 -19.73 8.62
CA ALA A 111 17.57 -21.09 8.08
C ALA A 111 18.00 -21.15 6.60
N ARG A 112 17.62 -20.16 5.79
CA ARG A 112 18.07 -20.09 4.38
C ARG A 112 19.57 -19.81 4.27
N THR A 113 20.10 -18.94 5.13
CA THR A 113 21.53 -18.64 5.18
C THR A 113 22.33 -19.86 5.64
N GLU A 114 21.84 -20.56 6.67
CA GLU A 114 22.45 -21.78 7.19
C GLU A 114 22.45 -22.91 6.17
N ARG A 115 21.36 -23.11 5.42
CA ARG A 115 21.33 -24.06 4.28
C ARG A 115 22.33 -23.69 3.20
N SER A 116 22.45 -22.41 2.86
CA SER A 116 23.43 -21.95 1.85
C SER A 116 24.86 -22.18 2.31
N ILE A 117 25.17 -21.93 3.59
CA ILE A 117 26.50 -22.21 4.16
C ILE A 117 26.77 -23.72 4.13
N MET A 118 25.79 -24.53 4.51
CA MET A 118 25.94 -25.98 4.49
C MET A 118 26.17 -26.52 3.07
N GLU A 119 25.45 -26.00 2.07
CA GLU A 119 25.63 -26.35 0.65
C GLU A 119 27.02 -25.97 0.14
N ILE A 120 27.53 -24.78 0.48
CA ILE A 120 28.90 -24.36 0.17
C ILE A 120 29.91 -25.32 0.82
N THR A 121 29.76 -25.64 2.11
CA THR A 121 30.71 -26.55 2.79
C THR A 121 30.69 -27.98 2.26
N VAL A 122 29.55 -28.45 1.72
CA VAL A 122 29.45 -29.76 1.07
C VAL A 122 30.15 -29.73 -0.29
N ASN A 123 29.90 -28.69 -1.10
CA ASN A 123 30.57 -28.51 -2.39
C ASN A 123 32.09 -28.36 -2.23
N ASP A 124 32.55 -27.58 -1.25
CA ASP A 124 33.99 -27.41 -0.98
C ASP A 124 34.65 -28.76 -0.62
N ARG A 125 33.97 -29.62 0.14
CA ARG A 125 34.46 -30.97 0.46
C ARG A 125 34.47 -31.89 -0.76
N GLU A 126 33.45 -31.82 -1.62
CA GLU A 126 33.42 -32.60 -2.86
C GLU A 126 34.51 -32.15 -3.83
N ASP A 127 34.76 -30.85 -3.92
CA ASP A 127 35.83 -30.29 -4.73
C ASP A 127 37.22 -30.67 -4.20
N GLU A 128 37.41 -30.67 -2.88
CA GLU A 128 38.65 -31.13 -2.25
C GLU A 128 38.90 -32.63 -2.52
N LEU A 129 37.86 -33.46 -2.43
CA LEU A 129 37.94 -34.89 -2.78
C LEU A 129 38.25 -35.12 -4.26
N ASN A 130 37.62 -34.35 -5.15
CA ASN A 130 37.88 -34.39 -6.59
C ASN A 130 39.31 -33.94 -6.92
N PHE A 131 39.80 -32.91 -6.24
CA PHE A 131 41.18 -32.45 -6.36
C PHE A 131 42.17 -33.53 -5.92
N MET A 132 41.93 -34.16 -4.76
CA MET A 132 42.78 -35.24 -4.25
C MET A 132 42.77 -36.46 -5.17
N ARG A 133 41.62 -36.82 -5.75
CA ARG A 133 41.53 -37.91 -6.75
C ARG A 133 42.34 -37.58 -8.00
N LYS A 134 42.18 -36.38 -8.56
CA LYS A 134 42.98 -35.92 -9.72
C LYS A 134 44.47 -35.90 -9.41
N LYS A 135 44.86 -35.45 -8.21
CA LYS A 135 46.25 -35.47 -7.76
C LYS A 135 46.80 -36.90 -7.73
N TYR A 136 46.04 -37.85 -7.19
CA TYR A 136 46.44 -39.26 -7.16
C TYR A 136 46.56 -39.85 -8.58
N GLU A 137 45.60 -39.57 -9.47
CA GLU A 137 45.67 -40.00 -10.87
C GLU A 137 46.90 -39.43 -11.58
N ILE A 138 47.25 -38.16 -11.33
CA ILE A 138 48.45 -37.53 -11.88
C ILE A 138 49.71 -38.17 -11.29
N GLU A 139 49.78 -38.41 -9.98
CA GLU A 139 50.90 -39.09 -9.34
C GLU A 139 51.06 -40.53 -9.85
N GLU A 140 49.98 -41.26 -10.09
CA GLU A 140 50.00 -42.60 -10.64
C GLU A 140 50.48 -42.59 -12.10
N ARG A 141 50.02 -41.65 -12.93
CA ARG A 141 50.54 -41.43 -14.29
C ARG A 141 52.03 -41.10 -14.27
N MET A 142 52.48 -40.25 -13.34
CA MET A 142 53.89 -39.92 -13.17
C MET A 142 54.72 -41.13 -12.69
N ARG A 143 54.15 -41.99 -11.86
CA ARG A 143 54.80 -43.25 -11.44
C ARG A 143 54.94 -44.21 -12.61
N LYS A 144 53.87 -44.41 -13.40
CA LYS A 144 53.90 -45.24 -14.62
C LYS A 144 54.93 -44.72 -15.61
N LEU A 145 54.97 -43.40 -15.84
CA LEU A 145 55.99 -42.77 -16.69
C LEU A 145 57.43 -42.95 -16.15
N LYS A 146 57.63 -42.89 -14.83
CA LYS A 146 58.94 -43.17 -14.22
C LYS A 146 59.34 -44.64 -14.36
N GLU A 147 58.38 -45.55 -14.27
CA GLU A 147 58.60 -46.99 -14.39
C GLU A 147 58.87 -47.39 -15.86
N GLU A 148 58.10 -46.84 -16.80
CA GLU A 148 58.40 -46.92 -18.24
C GLU A 148 59.78 -46.35 -18.54
N LYS A 149 60.11 -45.16 -18.02
CA LYS A 149 61.46 -44.58 -18.17
C LYS A 149 62.54 -45.49 -17.59
N ARG A 150 62.29 -46.16 -16.46
CA ARG A 150 63.25 -47.09 -15.84
C ARG A 150 63.40 -48.37 -16.67
N ASN A 151 62.31 -48.88 -17.23
CA ASN A 151 62.32 -50.03 -18.13
C ASN A 151 63.01 -49.70 -19.46
N ASP A 152 62.74 -48.54 -20.03
CA ASP A 152 63.44 -48.01 -21.20
C ASP A 152 64.93 -47.83 -20.92
N GLN A 153 65.29 -47.34 -19.73
CA GLN A 153 66.68 -47.22 -19.31
C GLN A 153 67.33 -48.62 -19.18
N LEU A 154 66.64 -49.60 -18.60
CA LEU A 154 67.12 -50.99 -18.53
C LEU A 154 67.30 -51.63 -19.91
N VAL A 155 66.38 -51.36 -20.85
CA VAL A 155 66.48 -51.82 -22.24
C VAL A 155 67.65 -51.14 -22.93
N LYS A 156 67.82 -49.82 -22.76
CA LYS A 156 68.96 -49.06 -23.26
C LYS A 156 70.27 -49.52 -22.66
N ASP A 157 70.32 -49.84 -21.37
CA ASP A 157 71.52 -50.33 -20.68
C ASP A 157 71.86 -51.75 -21.15
N LYS A 158 70.87 -52.61 -21.41
CA LYS A 158 71.08 -53.93 -22.05
C LYS A 158 71.58 -53.77 -23.48
N LEU A 159 70.98 -52.88 -24.27
CA LEU A 159 71.46 -52.56 -25.62
C LEU A 159 72.87 -51.98 -25.59
N ALA A 160 73.16 -51.08 -24.66
CA ALA A 160 74.47 -50.48 -24.47
C ALA A 160 75.50 -51.54 -24.03
N SER A 161 75.13 -52.52 -23.19
CA SER A 161 76.01 -53.63 -22.85
C SER A 161 76.30 -54.54 -24.04
N LEU A 162 75.31 -54.79 -24.91
CA LEU A 162 75.47 -55.55 -26.16
C LEU A 162 76.31 -54.78 -27.19
N ASP A 163 76.13 -53.46 -27.28
CA ASP A 163 76.94 -52.59 -28.12
C ASP A 163 78.35 -52.39 -27.55
N GLN A 164 78.54 -52.39 -26.24
CA GLN A 164 79.85 -52.33 -25.58
C GLN A 164 80.62 -53.65 -25.74
N GLU A 165 79.91 -54.80 -25.82
CA GLU A 165 80.48 -56.09 -26.23
C GLU A 165 80.82 -56.15 -27.73
N ARG A 166 80.01 -55.53 -28.61
CA ARG A 166 80.32 -55.38 -30.04
C ARG A 166 81.48 -54.42 -30.29
N LEU A 167 81.55 -53.31 -29.57
CA LEU A 167 82.62 -52.30 -29.65
C LEU A 167 83.95 -52.80 -29.10
N ARG A 168 83.94 -53.77 -28.16
CA ARG A 168 85.15 -54.50 -27.73
C ARG A 168 85.75 -55.41 -28.81
N LYS A 169 85.00 -55.76 -29.86
CA LYS A 169 85.46 -56.61 -30.99
C LYS A 169 85.66 -55.89 -32.32
N GLN A 170 85.52 -54.57 -32.39
CA GLN A 170 85.82 -53.81 -33.61
C GLN A 170 86.62 -52.55 -33.31
N GLY A 171 87.94 -52.69 -33.34
CA GLY A 171 88.85 -51.56 -33.51
C GLY A 171 88.87 -51.13 -34.97
N LYS A 172 87.94 -50.25 -35.36
CA LYS A 172 88.05 -49.28 -36.48
C LYS A 172 86.72 -48.53 -36.63
N SER A 173 86.64 -47.32 -36.10
CA SER A 173 86.19 -46.11 -36.81
C SER A 173 85.93 -44.96 -35.80
N ARG A 174 87.01 -44.37 -35.30
CA ARG A 174 86.96 -43.19 -34.43
C ARG A 174 86.47 -41.93 -35.15
N GLU A 175 86.42 -41.95 -36.48
CA GLU A 175 86.05 -40.79 -37.30
C GLU A 175 84.56 -40.77 -37.65
N ILE A 176 83.96 -41.92 -37.96
CA ILE A 176 82.50 -42.03 -38.15
C ILE A 176 81.78 -41.76 -36.83
N HIS A 177 82.31 -42.27 -35.71
CA HIS A 177 81.72 -42.01 -34.39
C HIS A 177 81.75 -40.52 -34.02
N ARG A 178 82.84 -39.80 -34.31
CA ARG A 178 82.91 -38.34 -34.08
C ARG A 178 81.95 -37.54 -34.95
N ARG A 179 81.79 -37.91 -36.24
CA ARG A 179 80.80 -37.28 -37.11
C ARG A 179 79.37 -37.54 -36.64
N ASN A 180 79.06 -38.77 -36.23
CA ASN A 180 77.74 -39.12 -35.72
C ASN A 180 77.43 -38.42 -34.39
N VAL A 181 78.42 -38.27 -33.50
CA VAL A 181 78.26 -37.52 -32.24
C VAL A 181 78.03 -36.03 -32.52
N ALA A 182 78.81 -35.42 -33.42
CA ALA A 182 78.60 -34.02 -33.79
C ALA A 182 77.23 -33.79 -34.47
N GLU A 183 76.75 -34.73 -35.28
CA GLU A 183 75.42 -34.65 -35.87
C GLU A 183 74.30 -34.81 -34.83
N LEU A 184 74.50 -35.68 -33.83
CA LEU A 184 73.60 -35.84 -32.69
C LEU A 184 73.57 -34.60 -31.79
N ASP A 185 74.71 -33.97 -31.53
CA ASP A 185 74.80 -32.72 -30.75
C ASP A 185 74.14 -31.57 -31.50
N ASN A 186 74.34 -31.46 -32.83
CA ASN A 186 73.65 -30.47 -33.65
C ASN A 186 72.13 -30.69 -33.64
N LYS A 187 71.67 -31.94 -33.78
CA LYS A 187 70.24 -32.29 -33.66
C LYS A 187 69.68 -32.02 -32.26
N PHE A 188 70.49 -32.21 -31.23
CA PHE A 188 70.11 -31.92 -29.85
C PHE A 188 69.93 -30.41 -29.64
N HIS A 189 70.88 -29.59 -30.10
CA HIS A 189 70.79 -28.13 -30.04
C HIS A 189 69.64 -27.58 -30.89
N GLU A 190 69.40 -28.14 -32.07
CA GLU A 190 68.26 -27.77 -32.91
C GLU A 190 66.93 -28.11 -32.22
N ASN A 191 66.80 -29.31 -31.65
CA ASN A 191 65.63 -29.71 -30.88
C ASN A 191 65.44 -28.86 -29.61
N GLN A 192 66.53 -28.48 -28.94
CA GLN A 192 66.48 -27.59 -27.79
C GLN A 192 65.96 -26.20 -28.19
N ASN A 193 66.47 -25.63 -29.28
CA ASN A 193 65.99 -24.35 -29.81
C ASN A 193 64.51 -24.41 -30.23
N ILE A 194 64.07 -25.52 -30.83
CA ILE A 194 62.66 -25.74 -31.18
C ILE A 194 61.82 -25.81 -29.91
N PHE A 195 62.27 -26.51 -28.88
CA PHE A 195 61.56 -26.64 -27.61
C PHE A 195 61.44 -25.28 -26.90
N GLU A 196 62.54 -24.53 -26.79
CA GLU A 196 62.56 -23.19 -26.19
C GLU A 196 61.61 -22.24 -26.94
N LYS A 197 61.58 -22.29 -28.28
CA LYS A 197 60.64 -21.51 -29.08
C LYS A 197 59.18 -21.93 -28.91
N GLN A 198 58.91 -23.23 -28.77
CA GLN A 198 57.56 -23.70 -28.48
C GLN A 198 57.11 -23.34 -27.06
N GLU A 199 58.04 -23.35 -26.10
CA GLU A 199 57.76 -22.96 -24.72
C GLU A 199 57.51 -21.46 -24.60
N SER A 200 58.26 -20.61 -25.32
CA SER A 200 58.00 -19.18 -25.36
C SER A 200 56.64 -18.86 -25.99
N LEU A 201 56.29 -19.51 -27.10
CA LEU A 201 54.97 -19.37 -27.73
C LEU A 201 53.83 -19.81 -26.78
N ARG A 202 53.98 -20.94 -26.07
CA ARG A 202 52.97 -21.36 -25.08
C ARG A 202 52.83 -20.36 -23.93
N LYS A 203 53.93 -19.77 -23.46
CA LYS A 203 53.90 -18.74 -22.41
C LYS A 203 53.20 -17.47 -22.90
N GLU A 204 53.46 -17.06 -24.13
CA GLU A 204 52.79 -15.92 -24.77
C GLU A 204 51.29 -16.17 -24.95
N GLU A 205 50.89 -17.34 -25.45
CA GLU A 205 49.47 -17.73 -25.57
C GLU A 205 48.74 -17.77 -24.21
N LEU A 206 49.41 -18.25 -23.16
CA LEU A 206 48.86 -18.24 -21.79
C LEU A 206 48.64 -16.82 -21.27
N LEU A 207 49.62 -15.93 -21.47
CA LEU A 207 49.51 -14.53 -21.08
C LEU A 207 48.39 -13.82 -21.84
N GLU A 208 48.27 -14.04 -23.15
CA GLU A 208 47.16 -13.48 -23.93
C GLU A 208 45.80 -13.99 -23.44
N GLN A 209 45.69 -15.27 -23.08
CA GLN A 209 44.45 -15.81 -22.54
C GLN A 209 44.12 -15.18 -21.17
N GLU A 210 45.11 -15.07 -20.29
CA GLU A 210 44.95 -14.44 -18.98
C GLU A 210 44.50 -12.98 -19.11
N GLU A 211 45.12 -12.19 -19.98
CA GLU A 211 44.68 -10.83 -20.27
C GLU A 211 43.25 -10.76 -20.82
N ARG A 212 42.86 -11.68 -21.72
CA ARG A 212 41.48 -11.74 -22.23
C ARG A 212 40.48 -12.08 -21.14
N PHE A 213 40.82 -12.99 -20.23
CA PHE A 213 39.96 -13.33 -19.09
C PHE A 213 39.84 -12.15 -18.13
N GLU A 214 40.94 -11.47 -17.82
CA GLU A 214 40.90 -10.28 -16.97
C GLU A 214 40.06 -9.15 -17.58
N ARG A 215 40.21 -8.88 -18.89
CA ARG A 215 39.38 -7.88 -19.58
C ARG A 215 37.90 -8.23 -19.49
N ARG A 216 37.52 -9.48 -19.76
CA ARG A 216 36.13 -9.94 -19.59
C ARG A 216 35.65 -9.82 -18.15
N ARG A 217 36.50 -10.13 -17.17
CA ARG A 217 36.16 -10.01 -15.75
C ARG A 217 35.85 -8.56 -15.39
N ARG A 218 36.69 -7.61 -15.82
CA ARG A 218 36.47 -6.17 -15.61
C ARG A 218 35.19 -5.69 -16.29
N GLU A 219 34.93 -6.11 -17.53
CA GLU A 219 33.69 -5.76 -18.24
C GLU A 219 32.44 -6.26 -17.50
N ILE A 220 32.48 -7.48 -16.94
CA ILE A 220 31.39 -8.04 -16.14
C ILE A 220 31.22 -7.26 -14.84
N GLU A 221 32.31 -6.94 -14.14
CA GLU A 221 32.29 -6.14 -12.91
C GLU A 221 31.67 -4.74 -13.18
N GLU A 222 32.07 -4.06 -14.25
CA GLU A 222 31.53 -2.75 -14.65
C GLU A 222 30.06 -2.81 -15.08
N GLN A 223 29.61 -3.92 -15.69
CA GLN A 223 28.19 -4.11 -16.02
C GLN A 223 27.36 -4.33 -14.75
N LEU A 224 27.84 -5.17 -13.83
CA LEU A 224 27.17 -5.41 -12.54
C LEU A 224 27.07 -4.13 -11.71
N GLU A 225 28.11 -3.30 -11.70
CA GLU A 225 28.10 -2.03 -11.00
C GLU A 225 27.05 -1.07 -11.59
N ARG A 226 26.98 -0.96 -12.92
CA ARG A 226 25.96 -0.17 -13.62
C ARG A 226 24.54 -0.66 -13.32
N ASP A 227 24.31 -1.96 -13.36
CA ASP A 227 23.01 -2.56 -13.06
C ASP A 227 22.59 -2.30 -11.61
N LEU A 228 23.54 -2.39 -10.66
CA LEU A 228 23.29 -2.08 -9.25
C LEU A 228 22.95 -0.61 -9.05
N GLU A 229 23.65 0.31 -9.70
CA GLU A 229 23.34 1.74 -9.66
C GLU A 229 21.96 2.03 -10.25
N GLU A 230 21.61 1.44 -11.39
CA GLU A 230 20.31 1.64 -12.02
C GLU A 230 19.18 1.08 -11.13
N MET A 231 19.38 -0.09 -10.53
CA MET A 231 18.44 -0.66 -9.56
C MET A 231 18.27 0.22 -8.32
N ARG A 232 19.35 0.83 -7.81
CA ARG A 232 19.28 1.81 -6.70
C ARG A 232 18.51 3.06 -7.12
N ARG A 233 18.78 3.61 -8.30
CA ARG A 233 18.05 4.79 -8.84
C ARG A 233 16.56 4.52 -9.00
N ARG A 234 16.19 3.40 -9.64
CA ARG A 234 14.78 2.99 -9.79
C ARG A 234 14.11 2.74 -8.44
N ASN A 235 14.81 2.14 -7.48
CA ASN A 235 14.29 1.98 -6.12
C ASN A 235 14.06 3.33 -5.42
N GLN A 236 14.99 4.27 -5.56
CA GLN A 236 14.84 5.60 -4.97
C GLN A 236 13.68 6.37 -5.61
N GLN A 237 13.53 6.30 -6.94
CA GLN A 237 12.39 6.88 -7.64
C GLN A 237 11.07 6.29 -7.15
N ARG A 238 10.95 4.96 -7.08
CA ARG A 238 9.75 4.29 -6.54
C ARG A 238 9.44 4.70 -5.10
N ARG A 239 10.45 4.89 -4.26
CA ARG A 239 10.26 5.40 -2.88
C ARG A 239 9.73 6.82 -2.89
N ASN A 240 10.33 7.70 -3.67
CA ASN A 240 9.90 9.10 -3.77
C ASN A 240 8.46 9.21 -4.31
N GLU A 241 8.10 8.41 -5.32
CA GLU A 241 6.73 8.35 -5.86
C GLU A 241 5.72 7.87 -4.82
N MET A 242 6.06 6.81 -4.08
CA MET A 242 5.23 6.29 -3.00
C MET A 242 5.07 7.30 -1.87
N ASP A 243 6.13 7.99 -1.48
CA ASP A 243 6.10 9.03 -0.45
C ASP A 243 5.21 10.21 -0.87
N GLU A 244 5.28 10.60 -2.15
CA GLU A 244 4.43 11.66 -2.69
C GLU A 244 2.94 11.25 -2.73
N GLN A 245 2.64 10.03 -3.19
CA GLN A 245 1.29 9.48 -3.12
C GLN A 245 0.76 9.45 -1.68
N LEU A 246 1.61 9.05 -0.71
CA LEU A 246 1.24 9.01 0.69
C LEU A 246 0.93 10.40 1.24
N ARG A 247 1.70 11.43 0.86
CA ARG A 247 1.43 12.82 1.22
C ARG A 247 0.11 13.30 0.65
N GLN A 248 -0.17 13.01 -0.62
CA GLN A 248 -1.44 13.36 -1.27
C GLN A 248 -2.62 12.68 -0.58
N ILE A 249 -2.51 11.39 -0.25
CA ILE A 249 -3.54 10.66 0.51
C ILE A 249 -3.78 11.31 1.88
N ARG A 250 -2.71 11.65 2.62
CA ARG A 250 -2.83 12.32 3.92
C ARG A 250 -3.52 13.67 3.80
N MET A 251 -3.17 14.46 2.79
CA MET A 251 -3.79 15.77 2.55
C MET A 251 -5.30 15.62 2.24
N ILE A 252 -5.67 14.69 1.37
CA ILE A 252 -7.07 14.42 1.02
C ILE A 252 -7.85 13.95 2.26
N LEU A 253 -7.28 13.06 3.07
CA LEU A 253 -7.92 12.58 4.30
C LEU A 253 -8.10 13.70 5.32
N GLN A 254 -7.07 14.53 5.53
CA GLN A 254 -7.19 15.70 6.38
C GLN A 254 -8.30 16.63 5.89
N MET A 255 -8.34 16.94 4.59
CA MET A 255 -9.38 17.79 4.02
C MET A 255 -10.79 17.18 4.19
N LYS A 256 -10.95 15.86 4.06
CA LYS A 256 -12.22 15.17 4.35
C LYS A 256 -12.63 15.29 5.81
N LEU A 257 -11.71 15.06 6.74
CA LEU A 257 -11.96 15.22 8.17
C LEU A 257 -12.35 16.65 8.52
N TRP A 258 -11.63 17.64 7.97
CA TRP A 258 -11.97 19.05 8.13
C TRP A 258 -13.36 19.37 7.58
N ASN A 259 -13.70 18.86 6.40
CA ASN A 259 -15.03 19.03 5.82
C ASN A 259 -16.11 18.42 6.72
N GLU A 260 -15.92 17.21 7.24
CA GLU A 260 -16.87 16.58 8.16
C GLU A 260 -17.07 17.40 9.45
N VAL A 261 -15.99 17.90 10.04
CA VAL A 261 -16.06 18.75 11.24
C VAL A 261 -16.79 20.07 10.94
N ILE A 262 -16.45 20.73 9.85
CA ILE A 262 -17.08 21.98 9.41
C ILE A 262 -18.57 21.75 9.14
N GLU A 263 -18.93 20.67 8.42
CA GLU A 263 -20.32 20.32 8.13
C GLU A 263 -21.11 20.01 9.40
N SER A 264 -20.53 19.26 10.35
CA SER A 264 -21.16 18.98 11.63
C SER A 264 -21.45 20.27 12.41
N ASN A 265 -20.46 21.17 12.46
CA ASN A 265 -20.58 22.44 13.16
C ASN A 265 -21.66 23.34 12.53
N TRP A 266 -21.67 23.47 11.19
CA TRP A 266 -22.70 24.24 10.49
C TRP A 266 -24.09 23.62 10.63
N THR A 267 -24.20 22.29 10.57
CA THR A 267 -25.48 21.60 10.80
C THR A 267 -26.01 21.90 12.19
N LYS A 268 -25.16 21.82 13.22
CA LYS A 268 -25.54 22.15 14.61
C LYS A 268 -25.95 23.62 14.75
N ARG A 269 -25.16 24.55 14.20
CA ARG A 269 -25.44 25.99 14.25
C ARG A 269 -26.79 26.31 13.61
N LEU A 270 -27.02 25.88 12.37
CA LEU A 270 -28.28 26.14 11.65
C LEU A 270 -29.49 25.49 12.32
N ASN A 271 -29.35 24.26 12.82
CA ASN A 271 -30.42 23.61 13.56
C ASN A 271 -30.72 24.35 14.88
N SER A 272 -29.70 24.85 15.57
CA SER A 272 -29.87 25.67 16.78
C SER A 272 -30.65 26.95 16.49
N LEU A 273 -30.36 27.62 15.37
CA LEU A 273 -31.10 28.81 14.93
C LEU A 273 -32.56 28.49 14.64
N ARG A 274 -32.84 27.39 13.92
CA ARG A 274 -34.21 26.93 13.66
C ARG A 274 -34.97 26.55 14.92
N SER A 275 -34.29 26.01 15.93
CA SER A 275 -34.89 25.67 17.21
C SER A 275 -34.96 26.82 18.21
N SER A 276 -34.43 28.00 17.89
CA SER A 276 -34.36 29.14 18.83
C SER A 276 -35.73 29.64 19.30
N ASN A 277 -36.78 29.46 18.49
CA ASN A 277 -38.15 29.88 18.82
C ASN A 277 -38.90 28.90 19.76
N GLN A 278 -38.31 27.74 20.10
CA GLN A 278 -39.00 26.72 20.89
C GLN A 278 -39.45 27.22 22.27
N ASP A 279 -38.67 28.09 22.90
CA ASP A 279 -39.02 28.60 24.23
C ASP A 279 -40.14 29.64 24.17
N ILE A 280 -40.22 30.42 23.09
CA ILE A 280 -41.33 31.35 22.82
C ILE A 280 -42.61 30.55 22.58
N GLU A 281 -42.56 29.48 21.78
CA GLU A 281 -43.72 28.61 21.53
C GLU A 281 -44.22 27.94 22.82
N LYS A 282 -43.32 27.47 23.68
CA LYS A 282 -43.67 26.90 24.99
C LYS A 282 -44.32 27.95 25.89
N LEU A 283 -43.72 29.13 26.02
CA LEU A 283 -44.24 30.21 26.86
C LEU A 283 -45.60 30.71 26.36
N TYR A 284 -45.75 30.87 25.04
CA TYR A 284 -47.02 31.24 24.42
C TYR A 284 -48.11 30.17 24.62
N SER A 285 -47.75 28.89 24.48
CA SER A 285 -48.67 27.77 24.76
C SER A 285 -49.11 27.72 26.23
N GLN A 286 -48.22 28.08 27.16
CA GLN A 286 -48.57 28.18 28.58
C GLN A 286 -49.47 29.39 28.86
N MET A 287 -49.22 30.51 28.19
CA MET A 287 -50.03 31.73 28.31
C MET A 287 -51.45 31.53 27.78
N THR A 288 -51.61 30.85 26.65
CA THR A 288 -52.94 30.56 26.05
C THR A 288 -53.76 29.58 26.88
N ARG A 289 -53.12 28.64 27.58
CA ARG A 289 -53.80 27.67 28.47
C ARG A 289 -54.22 28.25 29.82
N ASN A 290 -53.46 29.20 30.36
CA ASN A 290 -53.70 29.78 31.68
C ASN A 290 -54.39 31.14 31.56
N GLN A 291 -55.72 31.19 31.70
CA GLN A 291 -56.50 32.42 31.59
C GLN A 291 -56.56 33.26 32.89
N ASP A 292 -55.77 32.92 33.90
CA ASP A 292 -55.74 33.67 35.15
C ASP A 292 -55.14 35.07 34.95
N ARG A 293 -55.98 36.10 35.13
CA ARG A 293 -55.60 37.51 34.91
C ARG A 293 -54.38 37.98 35.70
N GLN A 294 -54.12 37.41 36.88
CA GLN A 294 -52.94 37.75 37.69
C GLN A 294 -51.65 37.13 37.15
N LEU A 295 -51.71 35.93 36.56
CA LEU A 295 -50.56 35.25 35.96
C LEU A 295 -50.24 35.77 34.55
N LEU A 296 -51.23 36.33 33.86
CA LEU A 296 -51.09 36.85 32.49
C LEU A 296 -49.98 37.91 32.36
N LYS A 297 -49.86 38.83 33.33
CA LYS A 297 -48.81 39.87 33.31
C LYS A 297 -47.41 39.28 33.44
N SER A 298 -47.24 38.30 34.33
CA SER A 298 -45.96 37.59 34.52
C SER A 298 -45.59 36.81 33.25
N GLN A 299 -46.55 36.07 32.69
CA GLN A 299 -46.36 35.29 31.46
C GLN A 299 -46.05 36.19 30.25
N THR A 300 -46.70 37.35 30.13
CA THR A 300 -46.41 38.33 29.07
C THR A 300 -44.99 38.87 29.20
N ASN A 301 -44.52 39.16 30.42
CA ASN A 301 -43.15 39.61 30.65
C ASN A 301 -42.12 38.51 30.33
N SER A 302 -42.40 37.25 30.68
CA SER A 302 -41.54 36.11 30.30
C SER A 302 -41.48 35.92 28.78
N LEU A 303 -42.62 36.02 28.09
CA LEU A 303 -42.68 35.95 26.63
C LEU A 303 -41.89 37.10 25.99
N LEU A 304 -42.04 38.33 26.50
CA LEU A 304 -41.30 39.49 26.04
C LEU A 304 -39.79 39.30 26.19
N ALA A 305 -39.33 38.80 27.34
CA ALA A 305 -37.92 38.50 27.57
C ALA A 305 -37.39 37.40 26.62
N ALA A 306 -38.19 36.37 26.34
CA ALA A 306 -37.81 35.31 25.41
C ALA A 306 -37.68 35.81 23.96
N VAL A 307 -38.62 36.66 23.51
CA VAL A 307 -38.56 37.28 22.18
C VAL A 307 -37.36 38.23 22.07
N ASP A 308 -37.08 39.01 23.11
CA ASP A 308 -35.91 39.91 23.17
C ASP A 308 -34.58 39.15 23.15
N HIS A 309 -34.53 38.01 23.84
CA HIS A 309 -33.38 37.11 23.80
C HIS A 309 -33.17 36.52 22.40
N GLN A 310 -34.24 36.03 21.74
CA GLN A 310 -34.13 35.52 20.38
C GLN A 310 -33.68 36.62 19.41
N LYS A 311 -34.21 37.84 19.54
CA LYS A 311 -33.76 38.99 18.74
C LYS A 311 -32.26 39.21 18.87
N THR A 312 -31.76 39.29 20.11
CA THR A 312 -30.33 39.51 20.39
C THR A 312 -29.47 38.39 19.79
N LEU A 313 -29.94 37.14 19.87
CA LEU A 313 -29.26 36.00 19.26
C LEU A 313 -29.19 36.14 17.73
N MET A 314 -30.28 36.55 17.08
CA MET A 314 -30.32 36.76 15.63
C MET A 314 -29.45 37.94 15.19
N GLU A 315 -29.45 39.06 15.90
CA GLU A 315 -28.56 40.19 15.58
C GLU A 315 -27.07 39.81 15.71
N ASN A 316 -26.71 39.06 16.74
CA ASN A 316 -25.35 38.56 16.90
C ASN A 316 -24.94 37.64 15.74
N GLU A 317 -25.84 36.74 15.34
CA GLU A 317 -25.61 35.82 14.23
C GLU A 317 -25.54 36.55 12.88
N LYS A 318 -26.37 37.57 12.65
CA LYS A 318 -26.29 38.46 11.49
C LYS A 318 -24.92 39.12 11.38
N ASN A 319 -24.44 39.72 12.47
CA ASN A 319 -23.14 40.38 12.53
C ASN A 319 -21.99 39.39 12.28
N GLU A 320 -22.11 38.19 12.83
CA GLU A 320 -21.11 37.13 12.68
C GLU A 320 -21.09 36.55 11.25
N MET A 321 -22.26 36.36 10.62
CA MET A 321 -22.33 36.00 9.19
C MET A 321 -21.70 37.07 8.30
N GLU A 322 -21.94 38.35 8.60
CA GLU A 322 -21.35 39.46 7.86
C GLU A 322 -19.83 39.52 8.04
N ARG A 323 -19.33 39.32 9.26
CA ARG A 323 -17.89 39.22 9.54
C ARG A 323 -17.25 38.07 8.76
N MET A 324 -17.82 36.87 8.86
CA MET A 324 -17.32 35.70 8.12
C MET A 324 -17.42 35.88 6.60
N TYR A 325 -18.44 36.58 6.10
CA TYR A 325 -18.53 36.88 4.68
C TYR A 325 -17.39 37.78 4.22
N ARG A 326 -17.06 38.83 4.98
CA ARG A 326 -15.93 39.71 4.69
C ARG A 326 -14.59 38.96 4.72
N GLU A 327 -14.45 37.96 5.60
CA GLU A 327 -13.23 37.15 5.72
C GLU A 327 -13.09 36.07 4.64
N TYR A 328 -14.16 35.32 4.35
CA TYR A 328 -14.09 34.11 3.52
C TYR A 328 -14.76 34.25 2.15
N GLY A 329 -15.55 35.31 1.92
CA GLY A 329 -16.22 35.60 0.65
C GLY A 329 -17.26 34.59 0.21
N LYS A 330 -17.81 33.77 1.13
CA LYS A 330 -18.76 32.70 0.77
C LYS A 330 -20.20 33.21 0.73
N SER A 331 -20.85 33.17 -0.43
CA SER A 331 -22.20 33.73 -0.62
C SER A 331 -23.31 33.04 0.21
N PHE A 332 -23.13 31.79 0.65
CA PHE A 332 -24.13 31.11 1.50
C PHE A 332 -24.29 31.80 2.86
N LEU A 333 -23.26 32.54 3.29
CA LEU A 333 -23.30 33.34 4.52
C LEU A 333 -24.27 34.52 4.38
N LEU A 334 -24.43 35.09 3.18
CA LEU A 334 -25.42 36.12 2.92
C LEU A 334 -26.84 35.57 3.00
N VAL A 335 -27.08 34.38 2.44
CA VAL A 335 -28.39 33.72 2.53
C VAL A 335 -28.80 33.46 3.99
N ILE A 336 -27.86 32.99 4.82
CA ILE A 336 -28.10 32.82 6.26
C ILE A 336 -28.34 34.17 6.92
N LYS A 337 -27.51 35.18 6.63
CA LYS A 337 -27.64 36.54 7.17
C LYS A 337 -29.04 37.10 6.92
N ASP A 338 -29.52 37.05 5.67
CA ASP A 338 -30.83 37.59 5.29
C ASP A 338 -31.95 36.84 6.01
N SER A 339 -31.86 35.50 6.10
CA SER A 339 -32.84 34.69 6.81
C SER A 339 -32.90 35.02 8.31
N VAL A 340 -31.75 35.28 8.93
CA VAL A 340 -31.65 35.66 10.34
C VAL A 340 -32.14 37.11 10.57
N ASP A 341 -31.93 38.01 9.60
CA ASP A 341 -32.43 39.39 9.64
C ASP A 341 -33.96 39.46 9.58
N ASP A 342 -34.58 38.58 8.77
CA ASP A 342 -36.03 38.43 8.72
C ASP A 342 -36.61 37.99 10.09
N VAL A 343 -35.94 37.05 10.77
CA VAL A 343 -36.35 36.64 12.13
C VAL A 343 -36.21 37.80 13.11
N SER A 344 -35.09 38.53 13.08
CA SER A 344 -34.89 39.70 13.96
C SER A 344 -35.96 40.77 13.75
N SER A 345 -36.31 41.06 12.49
CA SER A 345 -37.37 42.01 12.13
C SER A 345 -38.74 41.56 12.64
N GLN A 346 -39.03 40.26 12.58
CA GLN A 346 -40.28 39.71 13.11
C GLN A 346 -40.29 39.69 14.66
N CYS A 347 -39.15 39.52 15.31
CA CYS A 347 -39.02 39.71 16.76
C CYS A 347 -39.36 41.16 17.14
N ASP A 348 -38.88 42.16 16.40
CA ASP A 348 -39.22 43.58 16.64
C ASP A 348 -40.73 43.84 16.55
N ARG A 349 -41.39 43.30 15.52
CA ARG A 349 -42.85 43.37 15.38
C ARG A 349 -43.55 42.71 16.58
N THR A 350 -43.08 41.54 17.00
CA THR A 350 -43.66 40.79 18.12
C THR A 350 -43.47 41.54 19.45
N LEU A 351 -42.29 42.11 19.70
CA LEU A 351 -42.00 42.95 20.88
C LEU A 351 -42.89 44.19 20.92
N TYR A 352 -43.12 44.83 19.76
CA TYR A 352 -44.03 45.98 19.66
C TYR A 352 -45.45 45.60 20.10
N VAL A 353 -46.00 44.51 19.56
CA VAL A 353 -47.36 44.03 19.91
C VAL A 353 -47.44 43.66 21.40
N LEU A 354 -46.44 42.97 21.96
CA LEU A 354 -46.43 42.61 23.38
C LEU A 354 -46.33 43.82 24.32
N LYS A 355 -45.65 44.90 23.91
CA LYS A 355 -45.50 46.12 24.72
C LYS A 355 -46.72 47.04 24.65
N HIS A 356 -47.30 47.19 23.46
CA HIS A 356 -48.33 48.20 23.20
C HIS A 356 -49.76 47.64 23.13
N GLU A 357 -49.91 46.36 22.76
CA GLU A 357 -51.21 45.69 22.62
C GLU A 357 -51.26 44.32 23.35
N PRO A 358 -50.86 44.22 24.64
CA PRO A 358 -50.73 42.94 25.35
C PRO A 358 -52.05 42.18 25.54
N SER A 359 -53.20 42.84 25.38
CA SER A 359 -54.53 42.22 25.48
C SER A 359 -55.08 41.74 24.13
N ASN A 360 -54.40 42.03 23.02
CA ASN A 360 -54.85 41.67 21.67
C ASN A 360 -54.34 40.28 21.28
N SER A 361 -55.00 39.24 21.80
CA SER A 361 -54.59 37.84 21.59
C SER A 361 -54.50 37.44 20.11
N ALA A 362 -55.38 37.96 19.24
CA ALA A 362 -55.36 37.65 17.81
C ALA A 362 -54.09 38.14 17.12
N LYS A 363 -53.63 39.36 17.43
CA LYS A 363 -52.38 39.90 16.87
C LYS A 363 -51.15 39.21 17.45
N ILE A 364 -51.18 38.83 18.73
CA ILE A 364 -50.08 38.09 19.36
C ILE A 364 -49.95 36.71 18.69
N ASP A 365 -51.08 36.03 18.45
CA ASP A 365 -51.11 34.74 17.75
C ASP A 365 -50.53 34.83 16.34
N GLU A 366 -50.95 35.84 15.57
CA GLU A 366 -50.42 36.11 14.23
C GLU A 366 -48.89 36.33 14.27
N CYS A 367 -48.39 37.12 15.23
CA CYS A 367 -46.97 37.43 15.33
C CYS A 367 -46.13 36.21 15.73
N VAL A 368 -46.60 35.40 16.70
CA VAL A 368 -45.91 34.19 17.14
C VAL A 368 -45.93 33.12 16.05
N ALA A 369 -47.05 32.94 15.35
CA ALA A 369 -47.16 32.02 14.22
C ALA A 369 -46.24 32.43 13.05
N ALA A 370 -46.19 33.73 12.73
CA ALA A 370 -45.27 34.26 11.72
C ALA A 370 -43.81 34.08 12.14
N LEU A 371 -43.48 34.34 13.41
CA LEU A 371 -42.12 34.13 13.94
C LEU A 371 -41.69 32.67 13.87
N SER A 372 -42.58 31.73 14.20
CA SER A 372 -42.33 30.29 14.05
C SER A 372 -42.05 29.92 12.59
N LYS A 373 -42.88 30.42 11.66
CA LYS A 373 -42.71 30.17 10.23
C LYS A 373 -41.38 30.70 9.69
N ILE A 374 -41.01 31.95 10.02
CA ILE A 374 -39.78 32.58 9.54
C ILE A 374 -38.55 31.93 10.21
N THR A 375 -38.63 31.56 11.48
CA THR A 375 -37.53 30.84 12.15
C THR A 375 -37.28 29.48 11.48
N MET A 376 -38.35 28.80 11.03
CA MET A 376 -38.23 27.54 10.30
C MET A 376 -37.81 27.69 8.84
N SER A 377 -37.86 28.90 8.27
CA SER A 377 -37.33 29.17 6.92
C SER A 377 -35.83 29.42 6.89
N ILE A 378 -35.15 29.50 8.05
CA ILE A 378 -33.68 29.50 8.09
C ILE A 378 -33.17 28.24 7.38
N PRO A 379 -32.27 28.37 6.39
CA PRO A 379 -31.88 27.24 5.55
C PRO A 379 -31.08 26.21 6.34
N THR A 380 -31.31 24.94 6.05
CA THR A 380 -30.46 23.84 6.52
C THR A 380 -29.19 23.75 5.70
N LEU A 381 -28.17 23.07 6.25
CA LEU A 381 -26.95 22.78 5.49
C LEU A 381 -27.24 21.97 4.20
N ALA A 382 -28.25 21.09 4.23
CA ALA A 382 -28.65 20.31 3.07
C ALA A 382 -29.28 21.18 1.96
N GLU A 383 -30.15 22.12 2.34
CA GLU A 383 -30.78 23.08 1.42
C GLU A 383 -29.74 24.02 0.80
N LEU A 384 -28.81 24.55 1.60
CA LEU A 384 -27.69 25.34 1.10
C LEU A 384 -26.85 24.53 0.10
N LYS A 385 -26.49 23.28 0.44
CA LYS A 385 -25.73 22.43 -0.49
C LYS A 385 -26.48 22.13 -1.80
N SER A 386 -27.82 22.02 -1.76
CA SER A 386 -28.61 21.80 -2.98
C SER A 386 -28.59 23.04 -3.87
N GLN A 387 -28.86 24.23 -3.32
CA GLN A 387 -28.86 25.49 -4.07
C GLN A 387 -27.52 25.75 -4.77
N TRP A 388 -26.42 25.32 -4.15
CA TRP A 388 -25.08 25.42 -4.71
C TRP A 388 -24.76 24.36 -5.77
N LYS A 389 -25.36 23.18 -5.69
CA LYS A 389 -25.28 22.17 -6.74
C LYS A 389 -26.11 22.55 -7.96
N ASP A 390 -27.23 23.23 -7.74
CA ASP A 390 -28.19 23.66 -8.77
C ASP A 390 -27.78 24.97 -9.46
N GLY A 391 -26.60 25.52 -9.12
CA GLY A 391 -25.95 26.58 -9.90
C GLY A 391 -26.51 27.99 -9.69
N MET A 392 -27.16 28.26 -8.55
CA MET A 392 -27.42 29.65 -8.18
C MET A 392 -26.15 30.28 -7.58
N VAL A 393 -25.55 31.12 -8.42
CA VAL A 393 -24.35 31.98 -8.29
C VAL A 393 -24.16 32.60 -6.91
#